data_AF-A0A838TYC3-F1
#
_entry.id   AF-A0A838TYC3-F1
#
_cell.length_a   1.000
_cell.length_b   1.000
_cell.length_c   1.000
_cell.angle_alpha   90.00
_cell.angle_beta   90.00
_cell.angle_gamma   90.00
#
_symmetry.space_group_name_H-M   'P 1'
#
loop_
_entity.id
_entity.type
_entity.pdbx_description
1 polymer ?
#
loop_
_entity_poly.entity_id
_entity_poly.type
_entity_poly.pdbx_seq_one_letter_code
_entity_poly.pdbx_strand_id
1 'polypeptide(L)'
;MDHSHYISLLKKAQDSEESHSYFSAAIYYKDALEEAVKLQNSPYIKLCKNKLVEMNEKSLSGEEFKEVEVTYELSPKEQTSLKLFIESFLKIDNKQETLSRIGLHPYLMPKVKEIKTTAGNTMPVSYQFVTLASISEEGHSIKGGSVAADSWYMQMYDLYLKNIMSMSLSKIFYILINDNPFSTNMSYKDFETFISKFKFINKKRVKIILTGMKSYFEKDYVSALHILVPQFESLILDIAKNNKLDVVAVDRKVIATRPIILSENHLDSPDFKRIFSEDFCAQIKFVLFEPLGFRLRHKIAHGEITFNECNFQNTTLVLYLYLALLSRQNLSTNK
;
A
#
# COMPACT_ATOMS: atom_id res chain seq x y z
N MET A 1 5.47 -40.07 -6.30
CA MET A 1 4.51 -38.97 -6.51
C MET A 1 3.67 -39.32 -7.70
N ASP A 2 2.35 -39.14 -7.61
CA ASP A 2 1.41 -39.76 -8.53
C ASP A 2 1.15 -38.90 -9.76
N HIS A 3 1.73 -39.31 -10.89
CA HIS A 3 1.53 -38.67 -12.19
C HIS A 3 0.05 -38.68 -12.61
N SER A 4 -0.74 -39.65 -12.13
CA SER A 4 -2.15 -39.78 -12.49
C SER A 4 -3.02 -38.64 -11.95
N HIS A 5 -2.65 -38.08 -10.78
CA HIS A 5 -3.39 -36.98 -10.18
C HIS A 5 -3.21 -35.68 -10.99
N TYR A 6 -1.98 -35.38 -11.40
CA TYR A 6 -1.69 -34.25 -12.30
C TYR A 6 -2.49 -34.34 -13.60
N ILE A 7 -2.49 -35.50 -14.26
CA ILE A 7 -3.21 -35.70 -15.52
C ILE A 7 -4.71 -35.54 -15.35
N SER A 8 -5.28 -36.00 -14.23
CA SER A 8 -6.69 -35.81 -13.90
C SER A 8 -7.06 -34.33 -13.74
N LEU A 9 -6.24 -33.55 -13.01
CA LEU A 9 -6.43 -32.11 -12.84
C LEU A 9 -6.29 -31.36 -14.17
N LEU A 10 -5.28 -31.71 -14.97
CA LEU A 10 -5.06 -31.11 -16.29
C LEU A 10 -6.27 -31.35 -17.21
N LYS A 11 -6.82 -32.57 -17.20
CA LYS A 11 -8.02 -32.89 -17.98
C LYS A 11 -9.22 -32.03 -17.55
N LYS A 12 -9.49 -31.92 -16.24
CA LYS A 12 -10.57 -31.05 -15.73
C LYS A 12 -10.38 -29.59 -16.12
N ALA A 13 -9.14 -29.10 -16.13
CA ALA A 13 -8.81 -27.76 -16.54
C ALA A 13 -9.13 -27.53 -18.03
N GLN A 14 -8.74 -28.48 -18.89
CA GLN A 14 -9.04 -28.46 -20.32
C GLN A 14 -10.54 -28.55 -20.61
N ASP A 15 -11.25 -29.47 -19.95
CA ASP A 15 -12.70 -29.62 -20.10
C ASP A 15 -13.43 -28.31 -19.72
N SER A 16 -12.99 -27.64 -18.64
CA SER A 16 -13.55 -26.35 -18.20
C SER A 16 -13.21 -25.19 -19.15
N GLU A 17 -12.01 -25.20 -19.73
CA GLU A 17 -11.59 -24.23 -20.74
C GLU A 17 -12.43 -24.37 -22.01
N GLU A 18 -12.64 -25.61 -22.49
CA GLU A 18 -13.50 -25.90 -23.65
C GLU A 18 -14.95 -25.49 -23.40
N SER A 19 -15.45 -25.66 -22.17
CA SER A 19 -16.79 -25.21 -21.77
C SER A 19 -16.88 -23.71 -21.49
N HIS A 20 -15.83 -22.93 -21.76
CA HIS A 20 -15.76 -21.48 -21.49
C HIS A 20 -16.00 -21.10 -20.01
N SER A 21 -15.73 -22.03 -19.09
CA SER A 21 -15.74 -21.76 -17.64
C SER A 21 -14.31 -21.44 -17.18
N TYR A 22 -13.87 -20.23 -17.51
CA TYR A 22 -12.48 -19.81 -17.34
C TYR A 22 -12.05 -19.71 -15.88
N PHE A 23 -12.94 -19.30 -14.97
CA PHE A 23 -12.67 -19.26 -13.54
C PHE A 23 -12.37 -20.65 -13.00
N SER A 24 -13.20 -21.63 -13.38
CA SER A 24 -13.00 -23.03 -12.95
C SER A 24 -11.76 -23.63 -13.61
N ALA A 25 -11.53 -23.35 -14.89
CA ALA A 25 -10.32 -23.75 -15.59
C ALA A 25 -9.07 -23.22 -14.89
N ALA A 26 -9.06 -21.94 -14.48
CA ALA A 26 -7.96 -21.34 -13.75
C ALA A 26 -7.69 -22.04 -12.41
N ILE A 27 -8.73 -22.36 -11.64
CA ILE A 27 -8.58 -23.13 -10.38
C ILE A 27 -7.92 -24.49 -10.66
N TYR A 28 -8.40 -25.25 -11.64
CA TYR A 28 -7.82 -26.55 -11.96
C TYR A 28 -6.39 -26.45 -12.51
N TYR A 29 -6.07 -25.43 -13.31
CA TYR A 29 -4.70 -25.18 -13.75
C TYR A 29 -3.77 -24.79 -12.61
N LYS A 30 -4.27 -24.08 -11.59
CA LYS A 30 -3.53 -23.79 -10.36
C LYS A 30 -3.23 -25.07 -9.58
N ASP A 31 -4.23 -25.92 -9.36
CA ASP A 31 -4.05 -27.19 -8.65
C ASP A 31 -3.07 -28.10 -9.41
N ALA A 32 -3.19 -28.17 -10.74
CA ALA A 32 -2.26 -28.89 -11.60
C ALA A 32 -0.83 -28.30 -11.55
N LEU A 33 -0.69 -26.98 -11.44
CA LEU A 33 0.60 -26.31 -11.26
C LEU A 33 1.26 -26.71 -9.94
N GLU A 34 0.50 -26.77 -8.85
CA GLU A 34 1.02 -27.21 -7.54
C GLU A 34 1.58 -28.64 -7.60
N GLU A 35 0.87 -29.55 -8.27
CA GLU A 35 1.36 -30.92 -8.49
C GLU A 35 2.58 -30.96 -9.43
N ALA A 36 2.59 -30.16 -10.50
CA ALA A 36 3.73 -30.07 -11.40
C ALA A 36 5.01 -29.58 -10.70
N VAL A 37 4.87 -28.62 -9.76
CA VAL A 37 5.97 -28.13 -8.91
C VAL A 37 6.48 -29.23 -7.98
N LYS A 38 5.60 -29.99 -7.33
CA LYS A 38 5.98 -31.14 -6.48
C LYS A 38 6.76 -32.18 -7.29
N LEU A 39 6.32 -32.45 -8.52
CA LEU A 39 6.97 -33.36 -9.46
C LEU A 39 8.29 -32.82 -10.06
N GLN A 40 8.62 -31.54 -9.85
CA GLN A 40 9.76 -30.85 -10.45
C GLN A 40 9.81 -30.94 -11.99
N ASN A 41 8.64 -31.03 -12.65
CA ASN A 41 8.54 -31.21 -14.09
C ASN A 41 8.44 -29.83 -14.79
N SER A 42 9.56 -29.34 -15.33
CA SER A 42 9.62 -27.99 -15.92
C SER A 42 8.64 -27.76 -17.10
N PRO A 43 8.46 -28.71 -18.05
CA PRO A 43 7.42 -28.58 -19.08
C PRO A 43 6.01 -28.39 -18.52
N TYR A 44 5.63 -29.17 -17.51
CA TYR A 44 4.28 -29.10 -16.91
C TYR A 44 4.08 -27.80 -16.13
N ILE A 45 5.10 -27.38 -15.38
CA ILE A 45 5.10 -26.09 -14.67
C ILE A 45 4.89 -24.95 -15.68
N LYS A 46 5.60 -24.97 -16.80
CA LYS A 46 5.48 -23.94 -17.84
C LYS A 46 4.07 -23.90 -18.45
N LEU A 47 3.51 -25.06 -18.78
CA LEU A 47 2.16 -25.17 -19.32
C LEU A 47 1.13 -24.61 -18.33
N CYS A 48 1.09 -25.15 -17.11
CA CYS A 48 0.08 -24.79 -16.12
C CYS A 48 0.21 -23.32 -15.69
N LYS A 49 1.43 -22.78 -15.54
CA LYS A 49 1.62 -21.36 -15.21
C LYS A 49 1.06 -20.45 -16.30
N ASN A 50 1.34 -20.74 -17.57
CA ASN A 50 0.85 -19.90 -18.67
C ASN A 50 -0.67 -19.99 -18.81
N LYS A 51 -1.22 -21.21 -18.73
CA LYS A 51 -2.66 -21.43 -18.82
C LYS A 51 -3.43 -20.83 -17.65
N LEU A 52 -2.90 -20.91 -16.43
CA LEU A 52 -3.47 -20.24 -15.26
C LEU A 52 -3.66 -18.74 -15.50
N VAL A 53 -2.63 -18.06 -16.00
CA VAL A 53 -2.67 -16.62 -16.28
C VAL A 53 -3.69 -16.32 -17.39
N GLU A 54 -3.61 -17.04 -18.51
CA GLU A 54 -4.53 -16.89 -19.64
C GLU A 54 -6.01 -17.07 -19.22
N MET A 55 -6.30 -18.08 -18.40
CA MET A 55 -7.67 -18.34 -17.93
C MET A 55 -8.14 -17.27 -16.94
N ASN A 56 -7.26 -16.78 -16.07
CA ASN A 56 -7.60 -15.67 -15.18
C ASN A 56 -7.92 -14.39 -15.97
N GLU A 57 -7.12 -14.04 -16.98
CA GLU A 57 -7.38 -12.88 -17.84
C GLU A 57 -8.74 -13.01 -18.56
N LYS A 58 -9.02 -14.19 -19.14
CA LYS A 58 -10.31 -14.48 -19.78
C LYS A 58 -11.47 -14.37 -18.80
N SER A 59 -11.31 -14.92 -17.59
CA SER A 59 -12.32 -14.84 -16.53
C SER A 59 -12.62 -13.40 -16.12
N LEU A 60 -11.59 -12.56 -15.94
CA LEU A 60 -11.72 -11.15 -15.60
C LEU A 60 -12.40 -10.32 -16.71
N SER A 61 -12.14 -10.64 -17.97
CA SER A 61 -12.76 -9.97 -19.12
C SER A 61 -14.16 -10.48 -19.47
N GLY A 62 -14.56 -11.63 -18.91
CA GLY A 62 -15.83 -12.29 -19.18
C GLY A 62 -16.94 -11.85 -18.23
N GLU A 63 -18.08 -12.56 -18.31
CA GLU A 63 -19.26 -12.33 -17.46
C GLU A 63 -19.24 -13.18 -16.17
N GLU A 64 -18.10 -13.83 -15.85
CA GLU A 64 -17.98 -14.72 -14.69
C GLU A 64 -17.92 -13.97 -13.35
N PHE A 65 -17.50 -12.70 -13.38
CA PHE A 65 -17.52 -11.82 -12.21
C PHE A 65 -18.70 -10.86 -12.29
N LYS A 66 -19.38 -10.67 -11.14
CA LYS A 66 -20.43 -9.67 -10.98
C LYS A 66 -19.98 -8.66 -9.93
N GLU A 67 -20.02 -7.39 -10.30
CA GLU A 67 -19.80 -6.29 -9.37
C GLU A 67 -21.01 -6.17 -8.42
N VAL A 68 -20.70 -5.99 -7.13
CA VAL A 68 -21.70 -5.70 -6.11
C VAL A 68 -21.34 -4.36 -5.50
N GLU A 69 -22.17 -3.35 -5.75
CA GLU A 69 -22.02 -2.02 -5.17
C GLU A 69 -22.98 -1.84 -4.00
N VAL A 70 -22.48 -1.28 -2.90
CA VAL A 70 -23.27 -0.95 -1.72
C VAL A 70 -23.06 0.52 -1.39
N THR A 71 -24.14 1.29 -1.38
CA THR A 71 -24.14 2.70 -1.00
C THR A 71 -24.50 2.83 0.47
N TYR A 72 -23.68 3.56 1.23
CA TYR A 72 -23.95 3.91 2.62
C TYR A 72 -23.99 5.43 2.78
N GLU A 73 -25.14 5.95 3.21
CA GLU A 73 -25.29 7.36 3.55
C GLU A 73 -24.96 7.57 5.03
N LEU A 74 -24.02 8.49 5.31
CA LEU A 74 -23.70 8.88 6.68
C LEU A 74 -24.92 9.49 7.37
N SER A 75 -25.19 9.09 8.60
CA SER A 75 -26.19 9.74 9.45
C SER A 75 -25.82 11.20 9.75
N PRO A 76 -26.79 12.08 10.09
CA PRO A 76 -26.51 13.48 10.45
C PRO A 76 -25.48 13.63 11.58
N LYS A 77 -25.46 12.68 12.53
CA LYS A 77 -24.50 12.64 13.64
C LYS A 77 -23.08 12.33 13.14
N GLU A 78 -22.93 11.36 12.25
CA GLU A 78 -21.64 11.01 11.65
C GLU A 78 -21.11 12.13 10.77
N GLN A 79 -21.97 12.74 9.95
CA GLN A 79 -21.61 13.92 9.14
C GLN A 79 -21.10 15.06 10.03
N THR A 80 -21.81 15.36 11.13
CA THR A 80 -21.40 16.39 12.09
C THR A 80 -20.07 16.04 12.75
N SER A 81 -19.88 14.78 13.14
CA SER A 81 -18.65 14.33 13.80
C SER A 81 -17.45 14.42 12.86
N LEU A 82 -17.63 14.01 11.59
CA LEU A 82 -16.61 14.14 10.56
C LEU A 82 -16.28 15.61 10.27
N LYS A 83 -17.30 16.48 10.18
CA LYS A 83 -17.10 17.92 9.99
C LYS A 83 -16.27 18.52 11.12
N LEU A 84 -16.64 18.26 12.38
CA LEU A 84 -15.91 18.75 13.55
C LEU A 84 -14.46 18.24 13.58
N PHE A 85 -14.26 16.98 13.21
CA PHE A 85 -12.93 16.39 13.09
C PHE A 85 -12.08 17.12 12.04
N ILE A 86 -12.59 17.34 10.84
CA ILE A 86 -11.89 18.07 9.77
C ILE A 86 -11.60 19.51 10.22
N GLU A 87 -12.59 20.23 10.74
CA GLU A 87 -12.45 21.61 11.20
C GLU A 87 -11.39 21.78 12.30
N SER A 88 -11.14 20.74 13.10
CA SER A 88 -10.11 20.78 14.14
C SER A 88 -8.69 21.02 13.61
N PHE A 89 -8.42 20.66 12.34
CA PHE A 89 -7.16 20.96 11.67
C PHE A 89 -7.16 22.33 10.99
N LEU A 90 -8.32 22.75 10.48
CA LEU A 90 -8.44 24.00 9.71
C LEU A 90 -8.35 25.25 10.59
N LYS A 91 -8.84 25.15 11.84
CA LYS A 91 -8.86 26.23 12.83
C LYS A 91 -7.50 26.54 13.47
N ILE A 92 -6.44 25.81 13.08
CA ILE A 92 -5.10 26.04 13.59
C ILE A 92 -4.45 27.16 12.76
N ASP A 93 -4.19 28.31 13.38
CA ASP A 93 -3.60 29.47 12.69
C ASP A 93 -2.18 29.18 12.17
N ASN A 94 -1.40 28.42 12.94
CA ASN A 94 -0.04 28.09 12.55
C ASN A 94 -0.01 26.87 11.62
N LYS A 95 0.17 27.12 10.33
CA LYS A 95 0.26 26.10 9.27
C LYS A 95 1.29 24.98 9.56
N GLN A 96 2.38 25.31 10.22
CA GLN A 96 3.44 24.36 10.55
C GLN A 96 3.01 23.42 11.68
N GLU A 97 2.23 23.95 12.61
CA GLU A 97 1.56 23.15 13.62
C GLU A 97 0.45 22.30 12.99
N THR A 98 -0.34 22.84 12.05
CA THR A 98 -1.34 22.07 11.29
C THR A 98 -0.72 20.84 10.63
N LEU A 99 0.37 21.02 9.88
CA LEU A 99 1.10 19.91 9.23
C LEU A 99 1.63 18.89 10.25
N SER A 100 2.16 19.36 11.38
CA SER A 100 2.65 18.49 12.45
C SER A 100 1.52 17.66 13.09
N ARG A 101 0.38 18.32 13.36
CA ARG A 101 -0.80 17.66 13.95
C ARG A 101 -1.40 16.63 13.00
N ILE A 102 -1.49 16.93 11.71
CA ILE A 102 -1.90 15.94 10.69
C ILE A 102 -1.01 14.70 10.76
N GLY A 103 0.32 14.87 10.74
CA GLY A 103 1.26 13.75 10.78
C GLY A 103 1.22 12.91 12.07
N LEU A 104 0.84 13.52 13.19
CA LEU A 104 0.78 12.85 14.50
C LEU A 104 -0.62 12.36 14.89
N HIS A 105 -1.66 12.71 14.13
CA HIS A 105 -3.03 12.42 14.55
C HIS A 105 -3.32 10.91 14.53
N PRO A 106 -3.74 10.29 15.65
CA PRO A 106 -3.94 8.85 15.72
C PRO A 106 -5.04 8.32 14.80
N TYR A 107 -6.14 9.07 14.58
CA TYR A 107 -7.20 8.69 13.63
C TYR A 107 -6.82 8.77 12.14
N LEU A 108 -5.68 9.39 11.80
CA LEU A 108 -5.20 9.43 10.41
C LEU A 108 -4.26 8.26 10.08
N MET A 109 -4.08 7.33 11.01
CA MET A 109 -3.23 6.15 10.85
C MET A 109 -4.01 4.87 11.21
N PRO A 110 -4.02 3.85 10.34
CA PRO A 110 -4.63 2.56 10.65
C PRO A 110 -4.00 1.92 11.90
N LYS A 111 -4.84 1.32 12.75
CA LYS A 111 -4.43 0.64 13.98
C LYS A 111 -4.37 -0.86 13.77
N VAL A 112 -3.16 -1.41 13.73
CA VAL A 112 -2.93 -2.81 13.36
C VAL A 112 -3.68 -3.77 14.26
N LYS A 113 -3.64 -3.54 15.58
CA LYS A 113 -4.30 -4.40 16.57
C LYS A 113 -5.83 -4.37 16.41
N GLU A 114 -6.40 -3.19 16.17
CA GLU A 114 -7.85 -3.03 16.00
C GLU A 114 -8.31 -3.73 14.72
N ILE A 115 -7.60 -3.51 13.60
CA ILE A 115 -7.93 -4.12 12.31
C ILE A 115 -7.81 -5.64 12.39
N LYS A 116 -6.74 -6.17 13.02
CA LYS A 116 -6.60 -7.62 13.24
C LYS A 116 -7.76 -8.19 14.06
N THR A 117 -8.16 -7.48 15.12
CA THR A 117 -9.28 -7.90 15.98
C THR A 117 -10.60 -7.91 15.18
N THR A 118 -10.89 -6.84 14.45
CA THR A 118 -12.06 -6.76 13.58
C THR A 118 -12.05 -7.86 12.54
N ALA A 119 -10.95 -8.02 11.79
CA ALA A 119 -10.81 -9.05 10.77
C ALA A 119 -11.05 -10.47 11.32
N GLY A 120 -10.50 -10.78 12.51
CA GLY A 120 -10.73 -12.06 13.17
C GLY A 120 -12.20 -12.29 13.55
N ASN A 121 -12.93 -11.24 13.91
CA ASN A 121 -14.34 -11.32 14.33
C ASN A 121 -15.34 -11.24 13.16
N THR A 122 -14.95 -10.67 12.03
CA THR A 122 -15.86 -10.39 10.89
C THR A 122 -15.59 -11.25 9.66
N MET A 123 -14.63 -12.19 9.72
CA MET A 123 -14.31 -13.05 8.58
C MET A 123 -15.56 -13.80 8.10
N PRO A 124 -15.93 -13.69 6.81
CA PRO A 124 -17.11 -14.36 6.28
C PRO A 124 -17.01 -15.87 6.47
N VAL A 125 -18.11 -16.52 6.88
CA VAL A 125 -18.13 -17.98 7.06
C VAL A 125 -17.80 -18.72 5.76
N SER A 126 -18.13 -18.14 4.61
CA SER A 126 -17.77 -18.66 3.29
C SER A 126 -16.26 -18.85 3.09
N TYR A 127 -15.43 -18.05 3.75
CA TYR A 127 -13.97 -18.18 3.65
C TYR A 127 -13.44 -19.46 4.32
N GLN A 128 -14.27 -20.20 5.08
CA GLN A 128 -13.89 -21.48 5.67
C GLN A 128 -14.00 -22.67 4.71
N PHE A 129 -14.76 -22.54 3.63
CA PHE A 129 -15.07 -23.65 2.73
C PHE A 129 -14.96 -23.32 1.24
N VAL A 130 -14.65 -22.07 0.88
CA VAL A 130 -14.38 -21.65 -0.50
C VAL A 130 -12.87 -21.54 -0.74
N THR A 131 -12.42 -21.97 -1.92
CA THR A 131 -11.04 -21.74 -2.37
C THR A 131 -10.88 -20.26 -2.71
N LEU A 132 -9.97 -19.58 -2.02
CA LEU A 132 -9.67 -18.19 -2.27
C LEU A 132 -8.43 -18.06 -3.15
N ALA A 133 -8.50 -17.10 -4.07
CA ALA A 133 -7.37 -16.65 -4.85
C ALA A 133 -7.54 -15.15 -5.12
N SER A 134 -6.56 -14.36 -4.71
CA SER A 134 -6.42 -12.99 -5.21
C SER A 134 -5.62 -13.00 -6.50
N ILE A 135 -6.13 -12.31 -7.51
CA ILE A 135 -5.58 -12.28 -8.86
C ILE A 135 -5.32 -10.81 -9.23
N SER A 136 -4.21 -10.51 -9.91
CA SER A 136 -3.95 -9.17 -10.44
C SER A 136 -4.78 -8.87 -11.67
N GLU A 137 -4.79 -7.62 -12.13
CA GLU A 137 -5.43 -7.23 -13.40
C GLU A 137 -4.88 -8.02 -14.60
N GLU A 138 -3.59 -8.37 -14.58
CA GLU A 138 -2.93 -9.22 -15.59
C GLU A 138 -3.09 -10.74 -15.32
N GLY A 139 -4.04 -11.16 -14.50
CA GLY A 139 -4.32 -12.59 -14.29
C GLY A 139 -3.30 -13.36 -13.42
N HIS A 140 -2.33 -12.71 -12.80
CA HIS A 140 -1.35 -13.36 -11.92
C HIS A 140 -1.89 -13.61 -10.52
N SER A 141 -1.67 -14.81 -9.97
CA SER A 141 -1.97 -15.10 -8.57
C SER A 141 -1.08 -14.29 -7.62
N ILE A 142 -1.70 -13.61 -6.66
CA ILE A 142 -1.02 -12.73 -5.71
C ILE A 142 -0.62 -13.52 -4.45
N LYS A 143 0.64 -13.37 -4.03
CA LYS A 143 1.16 -13.98 -2.80
C LYS A 143 0.30 -13.60 -1.59
N GLY A 144 -0.05 -14.59 -0.77
CA GLY A 144 -0.91 -14.42 0.42
C GLY A 144 -2.41 -14.42 0.11
N GLY A 145 -2.81 -14.22 -1.15
CA GLY A 145 -4.21 -14.14 -1.56
C GLY A 145 -4.97 -15.48 -1.53
N SER A 146 -4.28 -16.59 -1.28
CA SER A 146 -4.88 -17.92 -1.12
C SER A 146 -5.11 -18.32 0.33
N VAL A 147 -4.64 -17.52 1.30
CA VAL A 147 -4.86 -17.76 2.72
C VAL A 147 -6.03 -16.88 3.17
N ALA A 148 -7.13 -17.50 3.56
CA ALA A 148 -8.38 -16.82 3.91
C ALA A 148 -8.20 -15.69 4.93
N ALA A 149 -7.54 -16.00 6.05
CA ALA A 149 -7.32 -15.05 7.14
C ALA A 149 -6.44 -13.86 6.69
N ASP A 150 -5.38 -14.12 5.92
CA ASP A 150 -4.47 -13.08 5.43
C ASP A 150 -5.16 -12.19 4.40
N SER A 151 -5.86 -12.79 3.42
CA SER A 151 -6.64 -12.06 2.42
C SER A 151 -7.69 -11.18 3.07
N TRP A 152 -8.45 -11.72 4.03
CA TRP A 152 -9.47 -10.95 4.74
C TRP A 152 -8.87 -9.82 5.58
N TYR A 153 -7.78 -10.08 6.29
CA TYR A 153 -7.05 -9.06 7.03
C TYR A 153 -6.58 -7.92 6.12
N MET A 154 -6.02 -8.24 4.95
CA MET A 154 -5.56 -7.23 3.99
C MET A 154 -6.72 -6.43 3.39
N GLN A 155 -7.86 -7.06 3.07
CA GLN A 155 -9.06 -6.35 2.64
C GLN A 155 -9.59 -5.41 3.73
N MET A 156 -9.61 -5.86 5.00
CA MET A 156 -9.99 -5.00 6.11
C MET A 156 -9.01 -3.83 6.28
N TYR A 157 -7.71 -4.08 6.13
CA TYR A 157 -6.71 -3.01 6.19
C TYR A 157 -6.90 -1.99 5.07
N ASP A 158 -7.14 -2.46 3.84
CA ASP A 158 -7.47 -1.64 2.68
C ASP A 158 -8.67 -0.74 2.95
N LEU A 159 -9.77 -1.32 3.43
CA LEU A 159 -11.00 -0.60 3.75
C LEU A 159 -10.76 0.48 4.81
N TYR A 160 -10.04 0.18 5.89
CA TYR A 160 -9.71 1.17 6.92
C TYR A 160 -8.86 2.31 6.35
N LEU A 161 -7.83 1.99 5.57
CA LEU A 161 -6.95 3.00 4.98
C LEU A 161 -7.70 3.88 3.96
N LYS A 162 -8.48 3.27 3.06
CA LYS A 162 -9.30 4.00 2.08
C LYS A 162 -10.35 4.88 2.74
N ASN A 163 -10.97 4.43 3.84
CA ASN A 163 -11.87 5.28 4.61
C ASN A 163 -11.15 6.50 5.21
N ILE A 164 -9.98 6.30 5.83
CA ILE A 164 -9.16 7.43 6.33
C ILE A 164 -8.79 8.37 5.18
N MET A 165 -8.35 7.83 4.04
CA MET A 165 -7.94 8.62 2.88
C MET A 165 -9.08 9.44 2.29
N SER A 166 -10.21 8.81 1.98
CA SER A 166 -11.33 9.43 1.26
C SER A 166 -12.17 10.32 2.17
N MET A 167 -12.40 9.91 3.41
CA MET A 167 -13.30 10.63 4.32
C MET A 167 -12.58 11.74 5.08
N SER A 168 -11.30 11.56 5.39
CA SER A 168 -10.56 12.51 6.23
C SER A 168 -9.42 13.18 5.47
N LEU A 169 -8.38 12.43 5.11
CA LEU A 169 -7.11 12.99 4.67
C LEU A 169 -7.25 13.83 3.39
N SER A 170 -7.89 13.28 2.37
CA SER A 170 -8.10 13.97 1.08
C SER A 170 -8.97 15.22 1.26
N LYS A 171 -10.01 15.15 2.11
CA LYS A 171 -10.87 16.31 2.40
C LYS A 171 -10.11 17.40 3.16
N ILE A 172 -9.32 17.02 4.17
CA ILE A 172 -8.47 17.96 4.93
C ILE A 172 -7.53 18.69 3.97
N PHE A 173 -6.77 17.95 3.15
CA PHE A 173 -5.83 18.57 2.21
C PHE A 173 -6.53 19.41 1.15
N TYR A 174 -7.64 18.93 0.59
CA TYR A 174 -8.41 19.66 -0.40
C TYR A 174 -8.85 21.03 0.15
N ILE A 175 -9.45 21.06 1.34
CA ILE A 175 -9.92 22.30 1.97
C ILE A 175 -8.73 23.19 2.35
N LEU A 176 -7.67 22.64 2.95
CA LEU A 176 -6.49 23.41 3.32
C LEU A 176 -5.86 24.13 2.13
N ILE A 177 -5.82 23.49 0.95
CA ILE A 177 -5.14 24.01 -0.24
C ILE A 177 -6.02 24.96 -1.06
N ASN A 178 -7.32 24.67 -1.18
CA ASN A 178 -8.18 25.39 -2.12
C ASN A 178 -9.15 26.36 -1.43
N ASP A 179 -9.75 25.99 -0.31
CA ASP A 179 -10.97 26.63 0.18
C ASP A 179 -10.99 26.74 1.72
N ASN A 180 -9.88 27.14 2.35
CA ASN A 180 -9.82 27.18 3.81
C ASN A 180 -10.63 28.38 4.35
N PRO A 181 -11.74 28.16 5.08
CA PRO A 181 -12.60 29.26 5.51
C PRO A 181 -12.13 29.89 6.83
N PHE A 182 -11.14 29.29 7.51
CA PHE A 182 -10.67 29.73 8.83
C PHE A 182 -9.31 30.43 8.79
N SER A 183 -8.48 30.13 7.78
CA SER A 183 -7.15 30.72 7.65
C SER A 183 -6.69 30.73 6.19
N THR A 184 -5.57 31.40 5.90
CA THR A 184 -5.03 31.44 4.52
C THR A 184 -4.73 30.03 4.01
N ASN A 185 -5.03 29.80 2.73
CA ASN A 185 -4.77 28.52 2.07
C ASN A 185 -3.31 28.09 2.22
N MET A 186 -3.13 26.78 2.42
CA MET A 186 -1.86 26.11 2.47
C MET A 186 -1.24 26.06 1.08
N SER A 187 0.02 26.45 1.00
CA SER A 187 0.78 26.56 -0.25
C SER A 187 1.99 25.65 -0.23
N TYR A 188 2.61 25.46 -1.39
CA TYR A 188 3.91 24.81 -1.52
C TYR A 188 4.97 25.37 -0.54
N LYS A 189 5.01 26.70 -0.35
CA LYS A 189 5.98 27.36 0.56
C LYS A 189 5.82 26.90 2.01
N ASP A 190 4.61 26.51 2.41
CA ASP A 190 4.34 26.01 3.76
C ASP A 190 4.95 24.62 3.96
N PHE A 191 4.87 23.74 2.95
CA PHE A 191 5.56 22.45 2.94
C PHE A 191 7.07 22.62 2.83
N GLU A 192 7.56 23.55 2.01
CA GLU A 192 8.97 23.88 1.92
C GLU A 192 9.54 24.31 3.28
N THR A 193 8.82 25.19 3.97
CA THR A 193 9.17 25.66 5.32
C THR A 193 9.15 24.50 6.32
N PHE A 194 8.20 23.57 6.20
CA PHE A 194 8.10 22.41 7.07
C PHE A 194 9.30 21.47 6.92
N ILE A 195 9.59 21.04 5.68
CA ILE A 195 10.68 20.10 5.38
C ILE A 195 12.05 20.71 5.70
N SER A 196 12.24 21.99 5.40
CA SER A 196 13.55 22.66 5.56
C SER A 196 14.01 22.81 7.01
N LYS A 197 13.12 22.63 8.00
CA LYS A 197 13.46 22.66 9.42
C LYS A 197 14.30 21.46 9.84
N PHE A 198 14.17 20.33 9.16
CA PHE A 198 14.81 19.07 9.53
C PHE A 198 16.24 19.01 9.00
N LYS A 199 17.19 19.58 9.77
CA LYS A 199 18.61 19.70 9.40
C LYS A 199 19.33 18.36 9.18
N PHE A 200 18.79 17.25 9.69
CA PHE A 200 19.36 15.92 9.48
C PHE A 200 19.16 15.42 8.05
N ILE A 201 18.21 16.00 7.30
CA ILE A 201 17.97 15.64 5.90
C ILE A 201 19.03 16.32 5.04
N ASN A 202 19.70 15.55 4.18
CA ASN A 202 20.69 16.09 3.26
C ASN A 202 20.07 17.18 2.35
N LYS A 203 20.72 18.35 2.24
CA LYS A 203 20.24 19.48 1.41
C LYS A 203 19.95 19.10 -0.05
N LYS A 204 20.72 18.20 -0.65
CA LYS A 204 20.47 17.70 -2.02
C LYS A 204 19.16 16.90 -2.07
N ARG A 205 18.90 16.08 -1.05
CA ARG A 205 17.65 15.31 -0.92
C ARG A 205 16.45 16.22 -0.73
N VAL A 206 16.58 17.24 0.14
CA VAL A 206 15.52 18.24 0.35
C VAL A 206 15.10 18.86 -0.98
N LYS A 207 16.05 19.26 -1.84
CA LYS A 207 15.72 19.81 -3.16
C LYS A 207 14.87 18.86 -4.01
N ILE A 208 15.22 17.57 -4.07
CA ILE A 208 14.47 16.57 -4.85
C ILE A 208 13.08 16.34 -4.25
N ILE A 209 12.98 16.18 -2.93
CA ILE A 209 11.68 16.04 -2.24
C ILE A 209 10.79 17.25 -2.55
N LEU A 210 11.35 18.46 -2.48
CA LEU A 210 10.63 19.68 -2.78
C LEU A 210 10.20 19.79 -4.24
N THR A 211 10.94 19.20 -5.19
CA THR A 211 10.46 19.08 -6.59
C THR A 211 9.20 18.21 -6.65
N GLY A 212 9.20 17.05 -6.02
CA GLY A 212 8.01 16.18 -6.00
C GLY A 212 6.81 16.82 -5.28
N MET A 213 7.05 17.54 -4.17
CA MET A 213 6.00 18.30 -3.49
C MET A 213 5.47 19.45 -4.35
N LYS A 214 6.33 20.13 -5.11
CA LYS A 214 5.89 21.18 -6.03
C LYS A 214 4.97 20.61 -7.11
N SER A 215 5.35 19.48 -7.73
CA SER A 215 4.51 18.79 -8.71
C SER A 215 3.11 18.45 -8.17
N TYR A 216 2.99 18.07 -6.89
CA TYR A 216 1.69 17.86 -6.26
C TYR A 216 0.81 19.13 -6.25
N PHE A 217 1.37 20.28 -5.90
CA PHE A 217 0.65 21.56 -5.92
C PHE A 217 0.30 22.02 -7.35
N GLU A 218 1.09 21.59 -8.35
CA GLU A 218 0.83 21.80 -9.77
C GLU A 218 -0.14 20.76 -10.37
N LYS A 219 -0.67 19.85 -9.55
CA LYS A 219 -1.53 18.72 -9.95
C LYS A 219 -0.88 17.72 -10.91
N ASP A 220 0.45 17.74 -11.01
CA ASP A 220 1.25 16.74 -11.70
C ASP A 220 1.56 15.57 -10.73
N TYR A 221 0.55 14.73 -10.54
CA TYR A 221 0.64 13.58 -9.65
C TYR A 221 1.55 12.47 -10.17
N VAL A 222 1.76 12.40 -11.50
CA VAL A 222 2.71 11.47 -12.12
C VAL A 222 4.10 11.81 -11.63
N SER A 223 4.58 13.03 -11.86
CA SER A 223 5.90 13.46 -11.38
C SER A 223 6.00 13.40 -9.87
N ALA A 224 4.95 13.81 -9.15
CA ALA A 224 4.95 13.81 -7.70
C ALA A 224 5.19 12.40 -7.13
N LEU A 225 4.46 11.37 -7.58
CA LEU A 225 4.65 10.01 -7.08
C LEU A 225 6.01 9.42 -7.46
N HIS A 226 6.42 9.58 -8.72
CA HIS A 226 7.70 9.05 -9.23
C HIS A 226 8.92 9.66 -8.52
N ILE A 227 8.78 10.88 -7.99
CA ILE A 227 9.81 11.53 -7.17
C ILE A 227 9.65 11.14 -5.70
N LEU A 228 8.46 11.31 -5.13
CA LEU A 228 8.26 11.24 -3.68
C LEU A 228 8.39 9.83 -3.13
N VAL A 229 7.95 8.78 -3.85
CA VAL A 229 8.02 7.40 -3.35
C VAL A 229 9.48 6.94 -3.16
N PRO A 230 10.38 7.02 -4.16
CA PRO A 230 11.78 6.64 -3.97
C PRO A 230 12.53 7.50 -2.93
N GLN A 231 12.21 8.79 -2.87
CA GLN A 231 12.82 9.68 -1.86
C GLN A 231 12.36 9.36 -0.44
N PHE A 232 11.13 8.85 -0.28
CA PHE A 232 10.57 8.50 1.02
C PHE A 232 11.29 7.27 1.60
N GLU A 233 11.53 6.25 0.79
CA GLU A 233 12.31 5.07 1.20
C GLU A 233 13.70 5.46 1.69
N SER A 234 14.37 6.33 0.93
CA SER A 234 15.70 6.81 1.30
C SER A 234 15.69 7.61 2.61
N LEU A 235 14.64 8.41 2.84
CA LEU A 235 14.49 9.20 4.06
C LEU A 235 14.25 8.31 5.29
N ILE A 236 13.48 7.23 5.15
CA ILE A 236 13.33 6.22 6.22
C ILE A 236 14.69 5.65 6.61
N LEU A 237 15.51 5.27 5.62
CA LEU A 237 16.84 4.69 5.87
C LEU A 237 17.80 5.71 6.50
N ASP A 238 17.76 6.97 6.10
CA ASP A 238 18.53 8.04 6.74
C ASP A 238 18.16 8.19 8.23
N ILE A 239 16.87 8.13 8.56
CA ILE A 239 16.39 8.18 9.96
C ILE A 239 16.78 6.92 10.74
N ALA A 240 16.66 5.73 10.14
CA ALA A 240 17.09 4.48 10.76
C ALA A 240 18.59 4.51 11.10
N LYS A 241 19.41 5.00 10.17
CA LYS A 241 20.86 5.21 10.36
C LYS A 241 21.15 6.19 11.49
N ASN A 242 20.44 7.32 11.57
CA ASN A 242 20.59 8.29 12.64
C ASN A 242 20.23 7.70 14.02
N ASN A 243 19.36 6.68 14.04
CA ASN A 243 19.01 5.91 15.23
C ASN A 243 19.93 4.68 15.46
N LYS A 244 21.11 4.66 14.82
CA LYS A 244 22.17 3.65 14.96
C LYS A 244 21.77 2.23 14.50
N LEU A 245 20.78 2.11 13.61
CA LEU A 245 20.55 0.82 12.95
C LEU A 245 21.61 0.57 11.89
N ASP A 246 22.03 -0.69 11.79
CA ASP A 246 22.90 -1.13 10.71
C ASP A 246 22.11 -1.14 9.40
N VAL A 247 22.48 -0.20 8.53
CA VAL A 247 21.90 -0.02 7.20
C VAL A 247 22.94 -0.29 6.10
N VAL A 248 24.02 -1.00 6.43
CA VAL A 248 25.10 -1.36 5.50
C VAL A 248 25.00 -2.84 5.17
N ALA A 249 24.67 -3.16 3.92
CA ALA A 249 24.80 -4.52 3.40
C ALA A 249 26.25 -4.80 2.98
N VAL A 250 26.67 -6.04 3.21
CA VAL A 250 27.97 -6.57 2.75
C VAL A 250 27.71 -7.61 1.66
N ASP A 251 28.38 -7.46 0.51
CA ASP A 251 28.45 -8.54 -0.47
C ASP A 251 29.43 -9.60 0.04
N ARG A 252 28.97 -10.85 0.15
CA ARG A 252 29.78 -11.96 0.67
C ARG A 252 30.71 -12.56 -0.38
N LYS A 253 30.47 -12.29 -1.67
CA LYS A 253 31.27 -12.81 -2.79
C LYS A 253 32.45 -11.90 -3.14
N VAL A 254 32.31 -10.59 -2.91
CA VAL A 254 33.35 -9.57 -3.08
C VAL A 254 33.27 -8.66 -1.86
N ILE A 255 34.38 -8.36 -1.17
CA ILE A 255 34.37 -7.47 0.00
C ILE A 255 34.01 -6.05 -0.45
N ALA A 256 32.71 -5.78 -0.55
CA ALA A 256 32.11 -4.54 -0.96
C ALA A 256 30.92 -4.24 -0.05
N THR A 257 30.74 -2.97 0.29
CA THR A 257 29.62 -2.52 1.11
C THR A 257 28.69 -1.64 0.28
N ARG A 258 27.40 -1.69 0.61
CA ARG A 258 26.38 -0.83 -0.01
C ARG A 258 25.30 -0.47 1.01
N PRO A 259 24.57 0.64 0.84
CA PRO A 259 23.35 0.87 1.60
C PRO A 259 22.36 -0.28 1.38
N ILE A 260 21.63 -0.66 2.43
CA ILE A 260 20.49 -1.58 2.28
C ILE A 260 19.42 -0.95 1.38
N ILE A 261 18.65 -1.82 0.72
CA ILE A 261 17.40 -1.44 0.06
C ILE A 261 16.29 -1.73 1.07
N LEU A 262 15.43 -0.73 1.34
CA LEU A 262 14.31 -0.91 2.24
C LEU A 262 13.42 -2.05 1.73
N SER A 263 12.95 -2.90 2.64
CA SER A 263 12.12 -4.06 2.29
C SER A 263 11.14 -4.35 3.41
N GLU A 264 10.15 -5.19 3.12
CA GLU A 264 9.13 -5.64 4.08
C GLU A 264 9.76 -6.22 5.36
N ASN A 265 10.82 -7.03 5.22
CA ASN A 265 11.51 -7.64 6.36
C ASN A 265 12.09 -6.59 7.33
N HIS A 266 12.57 -5.47 6.80
CA HIS A 266 13.04 -4.37 7.65
C HIS A 266 11.88 -3.78 8.45
N LEU A 267 10.74 -3.51 7.81
CA LEU A 267 9.53 -2.97 8.45
C LEU A 267 8.92 -3.94 9.47
N ASP A 268 9.10 -5.25 9.27
CA ASP A 268 8.65 -6.28 10.22
C ASP A 268 9.58 -6.46 11.43
N SER A 269 10.82 -5.95 11.35
CA SER A 269 11.80 -6.12 12.42
C SER A 269 11.44 -5.36 13.70
N PRO A 270 11.80 -5.90 14.89
CA PRO A 270 11.61 -5.19 16.16
C PRO A 270 12.30 -3.82 16.19
N ASP A 271 13.45 -3.68 15.53
CA ASP A 271 14.23 -2.45 15.49
C ASP A 271 13.51 -1.32 14.74
N PHE A 272 12.97 -1.60 13.56
CA PHE A 272 12.17 -0.61 12.84
C PHE A 272 10.89 -0.28 13.59
N LYS A 273 10.19 -1.29 14.12
CA LYS A 273 8.96 -1.08 14.91
C LYS A 273 9.23 -0.24 16.16
N ARG A 274 10.41 -0.36 16.79
CA ARG A 274 10.82 0.48 17.92
C ARG A 274 11.01 1.95 17.53
N ILE A 275 11.55 2.22 16.34
CA ILE A 275 11.81 3.59 15.87
C ILE A 275 10.55 4.24 15.30
N PHE A 276 9.78 3.49 14.50
CA PHE A 276 8.73 4.03 13.66
C PHE A 276 7.32 3.70 14.18
N SER A 277 7.17 2.83 15.18
CA SER A 277 5.92 2.16 15.63
C SER A 277 5.42 1.05 14.70
N GLU A 278 4.72 0.07 15.27
CA GLU A 278 4.11 -1.04 14.52
C GLU A 278 3.08 -0.54 13.50
N ASP A 279 2.18 0.36 13.91
CA ASP A 279 1.13 0.91 13.05
C ASP A 279 1.70 1.59 11.80
N PHE A 280 2.73 2.42 11.99
CA PHE A 280 3.34 3.15 10.87
C PHE A 280 4.16 2.24 9.96
N CYS A 281 4.90 1.27 10.52
CA CYS A 281 5.60 0.26 9.72
C CYS A 281 4.62 -0.54 8.86
N ALA A 282 3.48 -0.93 9.44
CA ALA A 282 2.43 -1.64 8.70
C ALA A 282 1.83 -0.77 7.59
N GLN A 283 1.60 0.53 7.83
CA GLN A 283 1.09 1.44 6.81
C GLN A 283 2.09 1.62 5.67
N ILE A 284 3.38 1.83 5.98
CA ILE A 284 4.44 1.91 4.97
C ILE A 284 4.49 0.61 4.16
N LYS A 285 4.44 -0.54 4.84
CA LYS A 285 4.45 -1.86 4.19
C LYS A 285 3.28 -1.99 3.22
N PHE A 286 2.07 -1.69 3.68
CA PHE A 286 0.84 -1.78 2.89
C PHE A 286 0.85 -0.86 1.67
N VAL A 287 1.34 0.37 1.83
CA VAL A 287 1.36 1.37 0.75
C VAL A 287 2.45 1.10 -0.28
N LEU A 288 3.64 0.67 0.15
CA LEU A 288 4.81 0.60 -0.74
C LEU A 288 5.10 -0.82 -1.26
N PHE A 289 4.88 -1.86 -0.46
CA PHE A 289 5.46 -3.20 -0.71
C PHE A 289 4.43 -4.33 -0.82
N GLU A 290 3.44 -4.34 0.08
CA GLU A 290 2.54 -5.48 0.31
C GLU A 290 1.84 -5.93 -0.99
N PRO A 291 2.02 -7.18 -1.45
CA PRO A 291 1.36 -7.70 -2.65
C PRO A 291 -0.15 -7.51 -2.72
N LEU A 292 -0.83 -7.63 -1.58
CA LEU A 292 -2.28 -7.42 -1.47
C LEU A 292 -2.66 -5.96 -1.14
N GLY A 293 -1.68 -5.06 -1.04
CA GLY A 293 -1.86 -3.62 -0.82
C GLY A 293 -1.63 -2.80 -2.08
N PHE A 294 -1.26 -1.52 -1.90
CA PHE A 294 -1.15 -0.56 -3.02
C PHE A 294 0.10 -0.81 -3.86
N ARG A 295 1.17 -1.36 -3.26
CA ARG A 295 2.44 -1.67 -3.93
C ARG A 295 3.06 -0.50 -4.71
N LEU A 296 2.88 0.76 -4.27
CA LEU A 296 3.28 1.92 -5.07
C LEU A 296 4.75 1.89 -5.47
N ARG A 297 5.65 1.42 -4.59
CA ARG A 297 7.07 1.34 -4.95
C ARG A 297 7.33 0.27 -6.02
N HIS A 298 6.68 -0.89 -5.94
CA HIS A 298 6.82 -1.91 -6.98
C HIS A 298 6.34 -1.36 -8.33
N LYS A 299 5.13 -0.81 -8.37
CA LYS A 299 4.53 -0.31 -9.59
C LYS A 299 5.34 0.82 -10.23
N ILE A 300 5.83 1.77 -9.43
CA ILE A 300 6.69 2.86 -9.92
C ILE A 300 8.04 2.34 -10.43
N ALA A 301 8.68 1.40 -9.72
CA ALA A 301 10.01 0.91 -10.10
C ALA A 301 9.98 0.02 -11.36
N HIS A 302 8.87 -0.67 -11.60
CA HIS A 302 8.69 -1.59 -12.73
C HIS A 302 7.90 -0.99 -13.90
N GLY A 303 7.38 0.25 -13.75
CA GLY A 303 6.61 0.91 -14.81
C GLY A 303 5.18 0.39 -14.95
N GLU A 304 4.65 -0.27 -13.92
CA GLU A 304 3.29 -0.83 -13.88
C GLU A 304 2.26 0.15 -13.33
N ILE A 305 2.69 1.31 -12.80
CA ILE A 305 1.76 2.31 -12.25
C ILE A 305 0.95 2.95 -13.39
N THR A 306 -0.37 2.95 -13.25
CA THR A 306 -1.26 3.53 -14.26
C THR A 306 -1.46 5.03 -14.06
N PHE A 307 -1.92 5.72 -15.11
CA PHE A 307 -2.29 7.14 -15.01
C PHE A 307 -3.41 7.38 -13.98
N ASN A 308 -4.38 6.46 -13.88
CA ASN A 308 -5.49 6.56 -12.92
C ASN A 308 -5.03 6.44 -11.47
N GLU A 309 -3.97 5.67 -11.21
CA GLU A 309 -3.36 5.57 -9.88
C GLU A 309 -2.51 6.80 -9.52
N CYS A 310 -2.04 7.54 -10.53
CA CYS A 310 -1.38 8.83 -10.37
C CYS A 310 -2.40 9.95 -10.12
N ASN A 311 -3.02 9.92 -8.95
CA ASN A 311 -4.12 10.82 -8.59
C ASN A 311 -3.88 11.59 -7.28
N PHE A 312 -4.79 12.51 -6.97
CA PHE A 312 -4.76 13.34 -5.76
C PHE A 312 -4.74 12.51 -4.48
N GLN A 313 -5.54 11.44 -4.39
CA GLN A 313 -5.66 10.65 -3.16
C GLN A 313 -4.36 9.91 -2.85
N ASN A 314 -3.81 9.17 -3.83
CA ASN A 314 -2.56 8.42 -3.66
C ASN A 314 -1.38 9.35 -3.38
N THR A 315 -1.29 10.49 -4.08
CA THR A 315 -0.21 11.46 -3.83
C THR A 315 -0.35 12.12 -2.47
N THR A 316 -1.59 12.42 -2.03
CA THR A 316 -1.86 12.95 -0.68
C THR A 316 -1.48 11.94 0.40
N LEU A 317 -1.73 10.65 0.19
CA LEU A 317 -1.28 9.59 1.10
C LEU A 317 0.24 9.58 1.23
N VAL A 318 0.98 9.65 0.12
CA VAL A 318 2.45 9.71 0.16
C VAL A 318 2.92 10.96 0.89
N LEU A 319 2.33 12.13 0.64
CA LEU A 319 2.64 13.35 1.41
C LEU A 319 2.34 13.19 2.90
N TYR A 320 1.22 12.57 3.25
CA TYR A 320 0.89 12.24 4.63
C TYR A 320 1.97 11.36 5.27
N LEU A 321 2.52 10.37 4.56
CA LEU A 321 3.62 9.56 5.08
C LEU A 321 4.85 10.41 5.42
N TYR A 322 5.18 11.43 4.61
CA TYR A 322 6.24 12.40 4.94
C TYR A 322 5.92 13.20 6.20
N LEU A 323 4.70 13.73 6.32
CA LEU A 323 4.28 14.46 7.52
C LEU A 323 4.34 13.56 8.75
N ALA A 324 3.85 12.33 8.65
CA ALA A 324 3.87 11.34 9.70
C ALA A 324 5.31 11.02 10.15
N LEU A 325 6.19 10.73 9.20
CA LEU A 325 7.58 10.39 9.48
C LEU A 325 8.31 11.55 10.19
N LEU A 326 8.21 12.76 9.63
CA LEU A 326 8.99 13.91 10.09
C LEU A 326 8.46 14.51 11.40
N SER A 327 7.14 14.54 11.58
CA SER A 327 6.55 15.06 12.82
C SER A 327 6.92 14.20 14.04
N ARG A 328 7.15 12.89 13.85
CA ARG A 328 7.67 11.99 14.89
C ARG A 328 9.12 12.31 15.28
N GLN A 329 9.94 12.78 14.34
CA GLN A 329 11.33 13.17 14.63
C GLN A 329 11.39 14.47 15.44
N ASN A 330 10.48 15.43 15.21
CA ASN A 330 10.40 16.66 16.01
C ASN A 330 10.18 16.40 17.51
N LEU A 331 9.47 15.32 17.87
CA LEU A 331 9.25 14.95 19.28
C LEU A 331 10.52 14.40 19.94
N SER A 332 11.43 13.81 19.16
CA SER A 332 12.67 13.22 19.66
C SER A 332 13.78 14.25 19.90
N THR A 333 13.73 15.40 19.23
CA THR A 333 14.72 16.49 19.36
C THR A 333 14.42 17.50 20.48
N ASN A 334 13.23 17.40 21.11
CA ASN A 334 12.81 18.23 22.24
C ASN A 334 12.94 17.52 23.61
N LYS A 335 13.65 16.40 23.65
CA LYS A 335 14.20 15.77 24.87
C LYS A 335 15.71 15.92 24.83
#